data_AF-A0A2S7QHH3-F1
#
_entry.id   AF-A0A2S7QHH3-F1
#
_cell.length_a   1.000
_cell.length_b   1.000
_cell.length_c   1.000
_cell.angle_alpha   90.00
_cell.angle_beta   90.00
_cell.angle_gamma   90.00
#
_symmetry.space_group_name_H-M   'P 1'
#
loop_
_entity.id
_entity.type
_entity.pdbx_description
1 polymer ?
#
loop_
_entity_poly.entity_id
_entity_poly.type
_entity_poly.pdbx_seq_one_letter_code
_entity_poly.pdbx_strand_id
1 'polypeptide(L)'
;MLSTEPARCVGFRDSYLFFAKHKRLYKIIIDEDEKKDMIDRELIPHSYKGRAIGIVTARSVFREFGAQIIVGGKRITDDYEVAKAREEGVEEGTLADPNDAIKEGESYNKNQYVAWHGASSVYHSGQPTVPTQMGKGMDGKKRKVMINDVNWMLEHAREASRFNSAIAAARHQTHNGIYDPHTNIMQYPKSMQPTHARWEQIDDNLPPSPSSDPNALPPVKPIYSRNYRIVDTYFESPSSALYGIPGPDGDGYDIGFNGLSSVSEDIKNELPEECRRAFEEALEREKAWKGRWGREAESGCRGVVRVDKGFVM
;
A
#
# COMPACT_ATOMS: atom_id res chain seq x y z
N MET A 1 23.72 20.02 22.91
CA MET A 1 22.76 21.04 22.42
C MET A 1 21.57 20.30 21.86
N LEU A 2 20.34 20.69 22.23
CA LEU A 2 19.14 20.09 21.68
C LEU A 2 19.04 20.50 20.22
N SER A 3 18.79 19.57 19.30
CA SER A 3 18.84 19.86 17.86
C SER A 3 17.82 20.90 17.39
N THR A 4 16.83 21.21 18.21
CA THR A 4 15.82 22.24 17.96
C THR A 4 16.32 23.67 18.22
N GLU A 5 17.32 23.85 19.09
CA GLU A 5 17.89 25.17 19.41
C GLU A 5 18.66 25.76 18.22
N PRO A 6 19.69 25.09 17.66
CA PRO A 6 20.45 25.66 16.55
C PRO A 6 19.62 25.73 15.28
N ALA A 7 18.65 24.82 15.09
CA ALA A 7 17.70 24.91 13.99
C ALA A 7 16.95 26.25 14.02
N ARG A 8 16.49 26.70 15.19
CA ARG A 8 15.78 27.97 15.35
C ARG A 8 16.69 29.19 15.20
N CYS A 9 17.91 29.14 15.73
CA CYS A 9 18.91 30.22 15.54
C CYS A 9 19.18 30.48 14.04
N VAL A 10 19.12 29.44 13.21
CA VAL A 10 19.34 29.55 11.75
C VAL A 10 18.02 29.71 10.96
N GLY A 11 16.88 29.86 11.65
CA GLY A 11 15.57 30.12 11.01
C GLY A 11 14.85 28.89 10.47
N PHE A 12 15.22 27.67 10.89
CA PHE A 12 14.46 26.46 10.60
C PHE A 12 13.36 26.22 11.64
N ARG A 13 12.18 25.79 11.15
CA ARG A 13 11.01 25.48 11.99
C ARG A 13 11.22 24.26 12.88
N ASP A 14 11.88 23.24 12.34
CA ASP A 14 12.15 22.00 13.04
C ASP A 14 13.58 21.52 12.77
N SER A 15 14.01 20.55 13.59
CA SER A 15 15.31 19.93 13.42
C SER A 15 15.35 18.97 12.22
N TYR A 16 14.21 18.56 11.66
CA TYR A 16 14.18 17.64 10.53
C TYR A 16 14.69 18.31 9.25
N LEU A 17 14.15 19.48 8.91
CA LEU A 17 14.60 20.30 7.78
C LEU A 17 16.05 20.77 7.95
N PHE A 18 16.45 21.06 9.19
CA PHE A 18 17.82 21.41 9.53
C PHE A 18 18.83 20.33 9.12
N PHE A 19 18.60 19.07 9.50
CA PHE A 19 19.48 17.97 9.11
C PHE A 19 19.33 17.56 7.64
N ALA A 20 18.16 17.76 7.03
CA ALA A 20 17.97 17.48 5.61
C ALA A 20 18.82 18.41 4.72
N LYS A 21 18.93 19.69 5.11
CA LYS A 21 19.74 20.67 4.38
C LYS A 21 21.23 20.58 4.74
N HIS A 22 21.56 20.30 6.01
CA HIS A 22 22.95 20.26 6.49
C HIS A 22 23.42 18.82 6.76
N LYS A 23 23.78 18.11 5.68
CA LYS A 23 24.22 16.70 5.72
C LYS A 23 25.53 16.48 6.49
N ARG A 24 26.30 17.53 6.79
CA ARG A 24 27.53 17.48 7.58
C ARG A 24 27.26 17.34 9.09
N LEU A 25 26.03 17.61 9.52
CA LEU A 25 25.62 17.52 10.91
C LEU A 25 25.08 16.13 11.22
N TYR A 26 25.59 15.53 12.29
CA TYR A 26 25.13 14.23 12.77
C TYR A 26 24.07 14.40 13.84
N LYS A 27 22.90 13.80 13.59
CA LYS A 27 21.81 13.72 14.56
C LYS A 27 21.97 12.47 15.42
N ILE A 28 22.10 12.66 16.73
CA ILE A 28 22.05 11.56 17.71
C ILE A 28 20.68 11.61 18.38
N ILE A 29 19.97 10.49 18.42
CA ILE A 29 18.69 10.36 19.10
C ILE A 29 18.98 9.78 20.49
N ILE A 30 18.49 10.44 21.53
CA ILE A 30 18.70 10.03 22.92
C ILE A 30 17.81 8.83 23.26
N ASP A 31 18.37 7.85 23.97
CA ASP A 31 17.63 6.68 24.47
C ASP A 31 16.68 7.04 25.64
N GLU A 32 15.71 6.18 25.95
CA GLU A 32 14.71 6.48 26.99
C GLU A 32 15.33 6.64 28.39
N ASP A 33 16.39 5.90 28.70
CA ASP A 33 17.06 5.97 30.01
C ASP A 33 17.89 7.25 30.18
N GLU A 34 18.68 7.61 29.17
CA GLU A 34 19.40 8.89 29.11
C GLU A 34 18.44 10.08 29.16
N LYS A 35 17.30 9.97 28.46
CA LYS A 35 16.25 10.99 28.48
C LYS A 35 15.66 11.14 29.87
N LYS A 36 15.46 10.04 30.59
CA LYS A 36 14.97 10.06 31.97
C LYS A 36 15.99 10.72 32.90
N ASP A 37 17.27 10.39 32.79
CA ASP A 37 18.36 11.07 33.55
C ASP A 37 18.36 12.58 33.28
N MET A 38 18.19 13.00 32.02
CA MET A 38 18.14 14.42 31.68
C MET A 38 16.92 15.14 32.25
N ILE A 39 15.77 14.47 32.39
CA ILE A 39 14.57 15.02 33.05
C ILE A 39 14.81 15.11 34.56
N ASP A 40 15.37 14.07 35.16
CA ASP A 40 15.63 13.98 36.60
C ASP A 40 16.66 15.03 37.05
N ARG A 41 17.60 15.38 36.16
CA ARG A 41 18.59 16.46 36.35
C ARG A 41 18.07 17.86 35.97
N GLU A 42 16.79 17.98 35.64
CA GLU A 42 16.13 19.23 35.24
C GLU A 42 16.78 19.93 34.02
N LEU A 43 17.48 19.17 33.17
CA LEU A 43 18.09 19.69 31.93
C LEU A 43 17.05 19.86 30.83
N ILE A 44 16.01 19.02 30.85
CA ILE A 44 14.87 19.09 29.92
C ILE A 44 13.56 18.92 30.71
N PRO A 45 12.47 19.57 30.27
CA PRO A 45 11.21 19.50 30.99
C PRO A 45 10.50 18.15 30.79
N HIS A 46 9.68 17.77 31.77
CA HIS A 46 8.92 16.52 31.76
C HIS A 46 8.00 16.35 30.53
N SER A 47 7.57 17.45 29.90
CA SER A 47 6.73 17.44 28.71
C SER A 47 7.37 16.75 27.49
N TYR A 48 8.69 16.56 27.49
CA TYR A 48 9.44 15.92 26.41
C TYR A 48 9.47 14.39 26.51
N LYS A 49 8.92 13.80 27.59
CA LYS A 49 8.88 12.35 27.81
C LYS A 49 8.29 11.57 26.62
N GLY A 50 7.25 12.11 25.97
CA GLY A 50 6.58 11.46 24.84
C GLY A 50 7.15 11.78 23.46
N ARG A 51 8.24 12.56 23.35
CA ARG A 51 8.82 12.98 22.07
C ARG A 51 10.23 12.42 21.90
N ALA A 52 10.56 12.06 20.66
CA ALA A 52 11.94 11.73 20.31
C ALA A 52 12.80 12.99 20.32
N ILE A 53 13.88 12.99 21.10
CA ILE A 53 14.78 14.13 21.24
C ILE A 53 16.05 13.86 20.44
N GLY A 54 16.39 14.78 19.54
CA GLY A 54 17.67 14.80 18.86
C GLY A 54 18.65 15.74 19.58
N ILE A 55 19.90 15.31 19.71
CA ILE A 55 21.01 16.17 20.12
C ILE A 55 22.05 16.24 19.01
N VAL A 56 22.78 17.34 19.02
CA VAL A 56 23.88 17.60 18.11
C VAL A 56 25.08 18.12 18.90
N THR A 57 26.28 17.83 18.41
CA THR A 57 27.50 18.33 19.03
C THR A 57 27.67 19.81 18.73
N ALA A 58 27.87 20.64 19.76
CA ALA A 58 28.07 22.08 19.59
C ALA A 58 29.24 22.39 18.64
N ARG A 59 30.29 21.57 18.67
CA ARG A 59 31.43 21.66 17.75
C ARG A 59 31.01 21.53 16.29
N SER A 60 30.16 20.55 15.95
CA SER A 60 29.73 20.37 14.56
C SER A 60 28.91 21.55 14.06
N VAL A 61 28.03 22.07 14.91
CA VAL A 61 27.18 23.23 14.60
C VAL A 61 28.02 24.49 14.43
N PHE A 62 29.00 24.74 15.31
CA PHE A 62 29.91 25.87 15.19
C PHE A 62 30.75 25.83 13.91
N ARG A 63 31.21 24.65 13.49
CA ARG A 63 31.96 24.51 12.23
C ARG A 63 31.14 24.84 10.99
N GLU A 64 29.83 24.60 11.05
CA GLU A 64 28.93 24.82 9.91
C GLU A 64 28.40 26.25 9.85
N PHE A 65 28.13 26.88 11.00
CA PHE A 65 27.45 28.19 11.07
C PHE A 65 28.26 29.32 11.71
N GLY A 66 29.41 29.03 12.31
CA GLY A 66 30.31 30.05 12.89
C GLY A 66 29.64 30.96 13.90
N ALA A 67 29.79 32.27 13.67
CA ALA A 67 29.34 33.34 14.55
C ALA A 67 27.81 33.35 14.75
N GLN A 68 27.02 32.77 13.83
CA GLN A 68 25.56 32.77 13.91
C GLN A 68 24.99 31.95 15.08
N ILE A 69 25.78 31.03 15.65
CA ILE A 69 25.36 30.16 16.75
C ILE A 69 25.86 30.69 18.11
N ILE A 70 26.74 31.69 18.08
CA ILE A 70 27.30 32.33 19.27
C ILE A 70 26.41 33.51 19.66
N VAL A 71 26.09 33.60 20.95
CA VAL A 71 25.34 34.73 21.52
C VAL A 71 26.09 36.03 21.27
N GLY A 72 25.47 36.97 20.55
CA GLY A 72 26.09 38.24 20.16
C GLY A 72 27.31 38.07 19.24
N GLY A 73 27.38 36.97 18.50
CA GLY A 73 28.53 36.62 17.68
C GLY A 73 28.84 37.67 16.60
N LYS A 74 30.13 37.99 16.45
CA LYS A 74 30.63 38.94 15.47
C LYS A 74 31.22 38.21 14.27
N ARG A 75 30.86 38.67 13.07
CA ARG A 75 31.42 38.20 11.80
C ARG A 75 32.94 38.33 11.81
N ILE A 76 33.62 37.36 11.20
CA ILE A 76 35.10 37.23 11.11
C ILE A 76 35.76 36.91 12.45
N THR A 77 35.43 37.59 13.55
CA THR A 77 36.04 37.36 14.86
C THR A 77 35.61 36.03 15.47
N ASP A 78 34.31 35.74 15.43
CA ASP A 78 33.70 34.55 16.05
C ASP A 78 33.32 33.47 15.01
N ASP A 79 33.78 33.60 13.76
CA ASP A 79 33.49 32.66 12.69
C ASP A 79 34.51 31.51 12.63
N TYR A 80 34.07 30.34 12.19
CA TYR A 80 34.97 29.20 11.95
C TYR A 80 35.73 29.33 10.61
N GLU A 81 35.07 29.78 9.55
CA GLU A 81 35.64 29.93 8.19
C GLU A 81 36.14 31.37 7.92
N VAL A 82 37.00 31.92 8.79
CA VAL A 82 37.47 33.32 8.75
C VAL A 82 38.09 33.72 7.39
N ALA A 83 38.90 32.85 6.79
CA ALA A 83 39.57 33.13 5.52
C ALA A 83 38.57 33.34 4.37
N LYS A 84 37.52 32.52 4.35
CA LYS A 84 36.45 32.58 3.35
C LYS A 84 35.56 33.81 3.57
N ALA A 85 35.20 34.11 4.82
CA ALA A 85 34.41 35.30 5.14
C ALA A 85 35.13 36.61 4.75
N ARG A 86 36.47 36.64 4.87
CA ARG A 86 37.30 37.76 4.39
C ARG A 86 37.35 37.87 2.87
N GLU A 87 37.41 36.74 2.17
CA GLU A 87 37.38 36.70 0.69
C GLU A 87 36.00 37.15 0.14
N GLU A 88 34.92 36.76 0.81
CA GLU A 88 33.55 37.18 0.49
C GLU A 88 33.29 38.66 0.80
N GLY A 89 34.25 39.37 1.40
CA GLY A 89 34.16 40.81 1.68
C GLY A 89 33.21 41.17 2.83
N VAL A 90 32.96 40.24 3.76
CA VAL A 90 32.13 40.50 4.94
C VAL A 90 32.83 41.52 5.85
N GLU A 91 32.11 42.53 6.33
CA GLU A 91 32.68 43.53 7.24
C GLU A 91 32.98 42.92 8.63
N GLU A 92 34.22 43.11 9.09
CA GLU A 92 34.69 42.59 10.37
C GLU A 92 33.98 43.27 11.54
N GLY A 93 33.52 42.46 12.50
CA GLY A 93 32.89 42.96 13.72
C GLY A 93 31.38 43.24 13.61
N THR A 94 30.77 43.04 12.45
CA THR A 94 29.31 43.12 12.29
C THR A 94 28.61 41.97 13.03
N LEU A 95 27.39 42.20 13.53
CA LEU A 95 26.61 41.16 14.21
C LEU A 95 26.13 40.11 13.21
N ALA A 96 26.31 38.82 13.56
CA ALA A 96 25.90 37.70 12.71
C ALA A 96 24.37 37.53 12.64
N ASP A 97 23.68 37.72 13.76
CA ASP A 97 22.22 37.85 13.84
C ASP A 97 21.86 39.26 14.31
N PRO A 98 21.19 40.08 13.47
CA PRO A 98 20.75 41.43 13.86
C PRO A 98 19.83 41.46 15.09
N ASN A 99 19.12 40.36 15.37
CA ASN A 99 18.18 40.28 16.50
C ASN A 99 18.84 39.80 17.81
N ASP A 100 20.12 39.42 17.78
CA ASP A 100 20.86 38.89 18.92
C ASP A 100 21.84 39.91 19.52
N ALA A 101 21.45 41.20 19.49
CA ALA A 101 22.26 42.27 20.03
C ALA A 101 22.23 42.29 21.57
N ILE A 102 23.41 42.20 22.19
CA ILE A 102 23.57 42.38 23.63
C ILE A 102 23.48 43.88 23.94
N LYS A 103 22.40 44.32 24.58
CA LYS A 103 22.23 45.69 25.05
C LYS A 103 22.97 45.89 26.37
N GLU A 104 23.78 46.94 26.47
CA GLU A 104 24.47 47.28 27.72
C GLU A 104 23.46 47.64 28.82
N GLY A 105 23.48 46.89 29.92
CA GLY A 105 22.63 47.11 31.11
C GLY A 105 21.43 46.16 31.26
N GLU A 106 21.06 45.40 30.22
CA GLU A 106 19.99 44.40 30.28
C GLU A 106 20.56 42.97 30.38
N SER A 107 19.92 42.09 31.16
CA SER A 107 20.30 40.67 31.20
C SER A 107 19.92 39.98 29.90
N TYR A 108 20.88 39.31 29.25
CA TYR A 108 20.62 38.57 28.01
C TYR A 108 19.53 37.50 28.18
N ASN A 109 18.60 37.45 27.23
CA ASN A 109 17.52 36.47 27.24
C ASN A 109 18.00 35.08 26.78
N LYS A 110 18.48 34.29 27.73
CA LYS A 110 18.93 32.89 27.48
C LYS A 110 17.84 31.98 26.91
N ASN A 111 16.57 32.37 27.01
CA ASN A 111 15.43 31.55 26.60
C ASN A 111 14.95 31.83 25.17
N GLN A 112 15.56 32.77 24.45
CA GLN A 112 15.14 33.22 23.11
C GLN A 112 15.00 32.07 22.09
N TYR A 113 15.90 31.09 22.14
CA TYR A 113 15.93 29.96 21.21
C TYR A 113 15.56 28.60 21.86
N VAL A 114 15.18 28.60 23.14
CA VAL A 114 14.83 27.39 23.88
C VAL A 114 13.40 26.96 23.55
N ALA A 115 13.26 25.75 23.03
CA ALA A 115 12.01 25.27 22.43
C ALA A 115 10.84 25.14 23.43
N TRP A 116 11.10 24.95 24.72
CA TRP A 116 10.03 24.77 25.72
C TRP A 116 9.59 26.05 26.45
N HIS A 117 10.38 27.13 26.39
CA HIS A 117 10.05 28.42 27.03
C HIS A 117 9.12 29.31 26.18
N GLY A 118 8.40 28.72 25.23
CA GLY A 118 7.42 29.47 24.45
C GLY A 118 8.04 30.37 23.38
N ALA A 119 9.12 29.92 22.71
CA ALA A 119 9.60 30.51 21.47
C ALA A 119 8.64 30.25 20.27
N SER A 120 7.34 30.43 20.50
CA SER A 120 6.28 30.49 19.48
C SER A 120 6.25 31.86 18.80
N SER A 121 6.88 32.88 19.38
CA SER A 121 6.91 34.25 18.86
C SER A 121 7.60 34.40 17.50
N VAL A 122 8.47 33.47 17.09
CA VAL A 122 9.17 33.54 15.79
C VAL A 122 8.26 33.12 14.61
N TYR A 123 7.11 32.49 14.87
CA TYR A 123 6.17 32.09 13.81
C TYR A 123 4.70 32.19 14.24
N HIS A 124 4.22 33.37 14.62
CA HIS A 124 2.78 33.63 14.62
C HIS A 124 2.35 34.18 13.24
N SER A 125 2.25 33.28 12.25
CA SER A 125 1.27 33.42 11.18
C SER A 125 0.24 32.30 11.34
N GLY A 126 -1.04 32.72 11.40
CA GLY A 126 -2.14 32.01 12.04
C GLY A 126 -2.44 30.57 11.61
N GLN A 127 -3.17 29.90 12.52
CA GLN A 127 -4.02 28.68 12.41
C GLN A 127 -3.45 27.37 13.00
N PRO A 128 -4.07 26.83 14.07
CA PRO A 128 -3.88 25.44 14.49
C PRO A 128 -4.85 24.52 13.73
N THR A 129 -4.34 23.60 12.89
CA THR A 129 -5.13 22.71 12.03
C THR A 129 -4.99 21.22 12.35
N VAL A 130 -4.85 20.80 13.61
CA VAL A 130 -5.05 19.36 13.92
C VAL A 130 -5.68 19.14 15.30
N PRO A 131 -6.86 18.49 15.40
CA PRO A 131 -7.42 18.04 16.66
C PRO A 131 -6.58 16.92 17.26
N THR A 132 -6.39 16.96 18.56
CA THR A 132 -5.73 15.95 19.38
C THR A 132 -6.50 14.62 19.27
N GLN A 133 -5.95 13.64 18.57
CA GLN A 133 -6.58 12.33 18.45
C GLN A 133 -6.30 11.50 19.70
N MET A 134 -7.37 11.24 20.44
CA MET A 134 -7.42 10.44 21.65
C MET A 134 -7.20 8.95 21.32
N GLY A 135 -6.27 8.33 22.04
CA GLY A 135 -6.14 6.88 22.27
C GLY A 135 -6.40 5.91 21.10
N LYS A 136 -5.37 5.64 20.29
CA LYS A 136 -5.34 4.40 19.50
C LYS A 136 -4.81 3.27 20.40
N GLY A 137 -5.56 2.19 20.50
CA GLY A 137 -5.18 0.99 21.25
C GLY A 137 -3.77 0.51 20.88
N MET A 138 -3.07 -0.06 21.85
CA MET A 138 -1.75 -0.66 21.72
C MET A 138 -1.77 -1.80 20.69
N ASP A 139 -1.69 -1.46 19.41
CA ASP A 139 -1.25 -2.40 18.38
C ASP A 139 0.15 -2.86 18.76
N GLY A 140 0.29 -4.16 19.03
CA GLY A 140 1.49 -4.77 19.58
C GLY A 140 2.75 -4.24 18.91
N LYS A 141 3.74 -3.84 19.73
CA LYS A 141 5.03 -3.27 19.32
C LYS A 141 5.54 -4.00 18.07
N LYS A 142 5.35 -3.39 16.89
CA LYS A 142 5.88 -3.94 15.64
C LYS A 142 7.38 -4.05 15.84
N ARG A 143 7.90 -5.27 15.77
CA ARG A 143 9.34 -5.53 15.87
C ARG A 143 10.01 -4.63 14.84
N LYS A 144 10.79 -3.65 15.30
CA LYS A 144 11.46 -2.69 14.43
C LYS A 144 12.55 -3.45 13.68
N VAL A 145 12.24 -3.89 12.46
CA VAL A 145 13.19 -4.60 11.61
C VAL A 145 14.24 -3.60 11.14
N MET A 146 15.50 -3.85 11.47
CA MET A 146 16.62 -3.06 10.97
C MET A 146 16.85 -3.43 9.51
N ILE A 147 16.58 -2.49 8.61
CA ILE A 147 16.82 -2.62 7.17
C ILE A 147 18.27 -2.22 6.89
N ASN A 148 19.00 -3.06 6.18
CA ASN A 148 20.36 -2.81 5.68
C ASN A 148 20.44 -3.15 4.19
N ASP A 149 21.56 -2.82 3.55
CA ASP A 149 21.75 -2.96 2.09
C ASP A 149 21.69 -4.42 1.58
N VAL A 150 21.75 -5.42 2.47
CA VAL A 150 21.67 -6.84 2.12
C VAL A 150 20.28 -7.43 2.41
N ASN A 151 19.58 -6.94 3.44
CA ASN A 151 18.31 -7.49 3.92
C ASN A 151 17.09 -6.75 3.37
N TRP A 152 17.24 -5.57 2.77
CA TRP A 152 16.11 -4.76 2.34
C TRP A 152 15.16 -5.52 1.39
N MET A 153 15.68 -6.24 0.40
CA MET A 153 14.86 -7.00 -0.55
C MET A 153 14.00 -8.05 0.15
N LEU A 154 14.60 -8.80 1.08
CA LEU A 154 13.91 -9.86 1.80
C LEU A 154 12.83 -9.31 2.71
N GLU A 155 13.11 -8.22 3.44
CA GLU A 155 12.13 -7.62 4.34
C GLU A 155 10.97 -6.98 3.56
N HIS A 156 11.24 -6.32 2.42
CA HIS A 156 10.19 -5.84 1.54
C HIS A 156 9.34 -6.98 0.97
N ALA A 157 9.95 -8.07 0.51
CA ALA A 157 9.22 -9.24 0.00
C ALA A 157 8.37 -9.89 1.10
N ARG A 158 8.88 -9.98 2.33
CA ARG A 158 8.15 -10.50 3.50
C ARG A 158 6.97 -9.61 3.87
N GLU A 159 7.16 -8.29 3.94
CA GLU A 159 6.07 -7.37 4.25
C GLU A 159 5.01 -7.36 3.15
N ALA A 160 5.41 -7.45 1.87
CA ALA A 160 4.46 -7.61 0.76
C ALA A 160 3.67 -8.93 0.87
N SER A 161 4.32 -10.05 1.20
CA SER A 161 3.65 -11.34 1.42
C SER A 161 2.67 -11.30 2.59
N ARG A 162 3.07 -10.68 3.72
CA ARG A 162 2.19 -10.47 4.88
C ARG A 162 1.00 -9.61 4.54
N PHE A 163 1.22 -8.51 3.80
CA PHE A 163 0.16 -7.61 3.36
C PHE A 163 -0.84 -8.34 2.45
N ASN A 164 -0.36 -9.12 1.47
CA ASN A 164 -1.21 -9.93 0.61
C ASN A 164 -2.03 -10.95 1.41
N SER A 165 -1.41 -11.61 2.40
CA SER A 165 -2.11 -12.56 3.28
C SER A 165 -3.17 -11.89 4.13
N ALA A 166 -2.89 -10.69 4.66
CA ALA A 166 -3.85 -9.91 5.43
C ALA A 166 -5.04 -9.45 4.58
N ILE A 167 -4.79 -9.00 3.34
CA ILE A 167 -5.86 -8.66 2.40
C ILE A 167 -6.69 -9.89 2.05
N ALA A 168 -6.05 -11.04 1.78
CA ALA A 168 -6.76 -12.28 1.48
C ALA A 168 -7.67 -12.69 2.64
N ALA A 169 -7.17 -12.65 3.87
CA ALA A 169 -7.96 -12.93 5.07
C ALA A 169 -9.14 -11.96 5.23
N ALA A 170 -8.93 -10.67 5.00
CA ALA A 170 -10.01 -9.67 5.05
C ALA A 170 -11.07 -9.91 3.95
N ARG A 171 -10.65 -10.25 2.72
CA ARG A 171 -11.56 -10.60 1.63
C ARG A 171 -12.30 -11.92 1.90
N HIS A 172 -11.67 -12.90 2.55
CA HIS A 172 -12.35 -14.15 2.90
C HIS A 172 -13.52 -13.95 3.86
N GLN A 173 -13.51 -12.90 4.68
CA GLN A 173 -14.64 -12.57 5.55
C GLN A 173 -15.91 -12.24 4.77
N THR A 174 -15.80 -11.82 3.50
CA THR A 174 -16.94 -11.47 2.65
C THR A 174 -17.52 -12.66 1.87
N HIS A 175 -16.94 -13.86 2.00
CA HIS A 175 -17.38 -15.05 1.27
C HIS A 175 -18.81 -15.49 1.62
N ASN A 176 -19.30 -15.18 2.82
CA ASN A 176 -20.68 -15.47 3.22
C ASN A 176 -21.71 -14.50 2.64
N GLY A 177 -21.26 -13.58 1.78
CA GLY A 177 -22.09 -12.57 1.14
C GLY A 177 -22.14 -11.26 1.93
N ILE A 178 -22.35 -10.16 1.22
CA ILE A 178 -22.59 -8.83 1.77
C ILE A 178 -23.96 -8.35 1.29
N TYR A 179 -24.84 -7.99 2.22
CA TYR A 179 -26.15 -7.47 1.87
C TYR A 179 -26.02 -6.04 1.32
N ASP A 180 -26.59 -5.80 0.14
CA ASP A 180 -26.70 -4.47 -0.46
C ASP A 180 -28.08 -3.86 -0.21
N PRO A 181 -28.18 -2.78 0.59
CA PRO A 181 -29.45 -2.13 0.91
C PRO A 181 -30.14 -1.48 -0.29
N HIS A 182 -29.40 -1.08 -1.33
CA HIS A 182 -29.98 -0.36 -2.47
C HIS A 182 -30.74 -1.28 -3.41
N THR A 183 -30.27 -2.51 -3.58
CA THR A 183 -30.90 -3.53 -4.44
C THR A 183 -31.68 -4.58 -3.66
N ASN A 184 -31.55 -4.60 -2.32
CA ASN A 184 -32.13 -5.62 -1.45
C ASN A 184 -31.70 -7.04 -1.84
N ILE A 185 -30.43 -7.19 -2.25
CA ILE A 185 -29.83 -8.46 -2.71
C ILE A 185 -28.55 -8.74 -1.93
N MET A 186 -28.30 -10.01 -1.63
CA MET A 186 -27.03 -10.47 -1.09
C MET A 186 -26.00 -10.58 -2.23
N GLN A 187 -24.93 -9.80 -2.16
CA GLN A 187 -23.83 -9.83 -3.13
C GLN A 187 -22.78 -10.86 -2.70
N TYR A 188 -22.40 -11.74 -3.63
CA TYR A 188 -21.35 -12.74 -3.42
C TYR A 188 -20.16 -12.47 -4.34
N PRO A 189 -18.94 -12.94 -3.99
CA PRO A 189 -17.80 -12.84 -4.88
C PRO A 189 -18.07 -13.47 -6.25
N LYS A 190 -17.74 -12.74 -7.32
CA LYS A 190 -17.93 -13.21 -8.72
C LYS A 190 -17.21 -14.53 -8.98
N SER A 191 -16.06 -14.77 -8.34
CA SER A 191 -15.28 -16.02 -8.46
C SER A 191 -16.01 -17.28 -7.97
N MET A 192 -17.05 -17.13 -7.14
CA MET A 192 -17.86 -18.25 -6.66
C MET A 192 -19.06 -18.54 -7.58
N GLN A 193 -19.31 -17.68 -8.57
CA GLN A 193 -20.47 -17.80 -9.45
C GLN A 193 -20.10 -18.56 -10.74
N PRO A 194 -20.99 -19.43 -11.25
CA PRO A 194 -20.79 -20.02 -12.57
C PRO A 194 -20.80 -18.94 -13.64
N THR A 195 -19.91 -19.07 -14.63
CA THR A 195 -19.76 -18.06 -15.70
C THR A 195 -20.60 -18.37 -16.93
N HIS A 196 -20.83 -19.64 -17.23
CA HIS A 196 -21.56 -20.12 -18.40
C HIS A 196 -22.51 -21.25 -18.03
N ALA A 197 -23.57 -21.41 -18.83
CA ALA A 197 -24.52 -22.50 -18.72
C ALA A 197 -24.80 -23.08 -20.11
N ARG A 198 -25.00 -24.40 -20.17
CA ARG A 198 -25.50 -25.09 -21.37
C ARG A 198 -26.63 -26.03 -21.00
N TRP A 199 -27.59 -26.20 -21.91
CA TRP A 199 -28.65 -27.19 -21.77
C TRP A 199 -28.34 -28.42 -22.61
N GLU A 200 -28.52 -29.60 -22.02
CA GLU A 200 -28.40 -30.88 -22.69
C GLU A 200 -29.68 -31.67 -22.45
N GLN A 201 -30.33 -32.10 -23.53
CA GLN A 201 -31.51 -32.95 -23.43
C GLN A 201 -31.07 -34.41 -23.45
N ILE A 202 -31.37 -35.12 -22.36
CA ILE A 202 -31.07 -36.54 -22.21
C ILE A 202 -32.29 -37.35 -22.66
N ASP A 203 -32.07 -38.34 -23.52
CA ASP A 203 -33.09 -39.32 -23.89
C ASP A 203 -32.90 -40.59 -23.04
N ASP A 204 -33.76 -40.76 -22.04
CA ASP A 204 -33.70 -41.90 -21.11
C ASP A 204 -34.03 -43.25 -21.78
N ASN A 205 -34.55 -43.25 -23.01
CA ASN A 205 -34.85 -44.50 -23.74
C ASN A 205 -33.59 -45.13 -24.36
N LEU A 206 -32.50 -44.38 -24.47
CA LEU A 206 -31.23 -44.89 -24.96
C LEU A 206 -30.48 -45.66 -23.86
N PRO A 207 -29.71 -46.70 -24.22
CA PRO A 207 -28.89 -47.41 -23.24
C PRO A 207 -27.91 -46.42 -22.59
N PRO A 208 -27.76 -46.46 -21.25
CA PRO A 208 -26.89 -45.53 -20.54
C PRO A 208 -25.45 -45.70 -21.01
N SER A 209 -24.77 -44.57 -21.22
CA SER A 209 -23.32 -44.54 -21.42
C SER A 209 -22.63 -45.23 -20.22
N PRO A 210 -21.64 -46.10 -20.42
CA PRO A 210 -20.90 -46.67 -19.31
C PRO A 210 -20.16 -45.55 -18.56
N SER A 211 -20.65 -45.20 -17.37
CA SER A 211 -19.97 -44.25 -16.48
C SER A 211 -18.80 -44.95 -15.80
N SER A 212 -17.61 -44.37 -15.87
CA SER A 212 -16.42 -44.84 -15.14
C SER A 212 -16.43 -44.45 -13.65
N ASP A 213 -17.41 -43.67 -13.21
CA ASP A 213 -17.48 -43.13 -11.85
C ASP A 213 -18.27 -44.08 -10.93
N PRO A 214 -17.64 -44.65 -9.88
CA PRO A 214 -18.31 -45.56 -8.94
C PRO A 214 -19.40 -44.89 -8.09
N ASN A 215 -19.45 -43.55 -8.05
CA ASN A 215 -20.47 -42.78 -7.32
C ASN A 215 -21.59 -42.23 -8.23
N ALA A 216 -21.60 -42.61 -9.51
CA ALA A 216 -22.65 -42.16 -10.44
C ALA A 216 -24.03 -42.64 -9.96
N LEU A 217 -24.99 -41.71 -9.96
CA LEU A 217 -26.39 -42.06 -9.71
C LEU A 217 -26.91 -42.97 -10.83
N PRO A 218 -27.82 -43.91 -10.52
CA PRO A 218 -28.40 -44.77 -11.54
C PRO A 218 -29.19 -43.94 -12.57
N PRO A 219 -29.22 -44.36 -13.85
CA PRO A 219 -29.95 -43.64 -14.89
C PRO A 219 -31.44 -43.59 -14.58
N VAL A 220 -32.06 -42.48 -14.96
CA VAL A 220 -33.49 -42.24 -14.77
C VAL A 220 -34.28 -43.23 -15.62
N LYS A 221 -35.30 -43.87 -15.02
CA LYS A 221 -36.18 -44.78 -15.76
C LYS A 221 -37.08 -43.97 -16.70
N PRO A 222 -37.27 -44.39 -17.97
CA PRO A 222 -38.11 -43.67 -18.96
C PRO A 222 -39.54 -43.37 -18.51
N ILE A 223 -40.09 -44.16 -17.58
CA ILE A 223 -41.44 -43.93 -17.05
C ILE A 223 -41.56 -42.59 -16.32
N TYR A 224 -40.47 -42.10 -15.74
CA TYR A 224 -40.47 -40.85 -14.99
C TYR A 224 -40.37 -39.66 -15.93
N SER A 225 -39.46 -39.66 -16.91
CA SER A 225 -39.35 -38.59 -17.90
C SER A 225 -40.55 -38.47 -18.83
N ARG A 226 -41.31 -39.56 -19.04
CA ARG A 226 -42.59 -39.49 -19.75
C ARG A 226 -43.65 -38.69 -18.99
N ASN A 227 -43.67 -38.76 -17.67
CA ASN A 227 -44.74 -38.20 -16.83
C ASN A 227 -44.34 -36.88 -16.16
N TYR A 228 -43.05 -36.65 -15.95
CA TYR A 228 -42.51 -35.52 -15.21
C TYR A 228 -41.39 -34.84 -15.99
N ARG A 229 -41.32 -33.51 -15.87
CA ARG A 229 -40.15 -32.75 -16.31
C ARG A 229 -39.08 -32.83 -15.21
N ILE A 230 -37.99 -33.52 -15.51
CA ILE A 230 -36.83 -33.65 -14.62
C ILE A 230 -35.78 -32.66 -15.09
N VAL A 231 -35.23 -31.87 -14.17
CA VAL A 231 -34.20 -30.87 -14.45
C VAL A 231 -33.09 -31.05 -13.42
N ASP A 232 -31.94 -31.53 -13.89
CA ASP A 232 -30.75 -31.69 -13.07
C ASP A 232 -29.74 -30.58 -13.38
N THR A 233 -29.03 -30.15 -12.35
CA THR A 233 -27.95 -29.15 -12.47
C THR A 233 -26.62 -29.82 -12.25
N TYR A 234 -25.74 -29.76 -13.25
CA TYR A 234 -24.39 -30.30 -13.20
C TYR A 234 -23.37 -29.17 -13.30
N PHE A 235 -22.45 -29.11 -12.33
CA PHE A 235 -21.36 -28.14 -12.33
C PHE A 235 -20.09 -28.78 -12.87
N GLU A 236 -19.54 -28.20 -13.93
CA GLU A 236 -18.29 -28.63 -14.55
C GLU A 236 -17.21 -27.57 -14.28
N SER A 237 -16.11 -27.96 -13.63
CA SER A 237 -14.94 -27.10 -13.42
C SER A 237 -13.84 -27.40 -14.45
N PRO A 238 -13.08 -26.40 -14.91
CA PRO A 238 -11.92 -26.65 -15.76
C PRO A 238 -10.86 -27.48 -15.00
N SER A 239 -10.05 -28.23 -15.74
CA SER A 239 -8.90 -28.95 -15.17
C SER A 239 -7.80 -28.01 -14.66
N SER A 240 -7.81 -26.74 -15.09
CA SER A 240 -6.89 -25.70 -14.64
C SER A 240 -7.62 -24.38 -14.43
N ALA A 241 -7.26 -23.66 -13.36
CA ALA A 241 -7.77 -22.32 -13.09
C ALA A 241 -7.27 -21.26 -14.08
N LEU A 242 -6.26 -21.58 -14.90
CA LEU A 242 -5.62 -20.65 -15.83
C LEU A 242 -6.36 -20.51 -17.17
N TYR A 243 -7.37 -21.34 -17.43
CA TYR A 243 -8.09 -21.32 -18.71
C TYR A 243 -8.99 -20.09 -18.87
N GLY A 244 -9.14 -19.26 -17.85
CA GLY A 244 -9.96 -18.05 -17.92
C GLY A 244 -11.44 -18.35 -18.13
N ILE A 245 -12.16 -17.37 -18.69
CA ILE A 245 -13.59 -17.48 -18.95
C ILE A 245 -13.80 -18.21 -20.29
N PRO A 246 -14.58 -19.32 -20.33
CA PRO A 246 -14.83 -20.05 -21.56
C PRO A 246 -15.80 -19.31 -22.49
N GLY A 247 -15.96 -19.83 -23.72
CA GLY A 247 -16.87 -19.27 -24.71
C GLY A 247 -16.28 -18.11 -25.53
N PRO A 248 -16.99 -17.69 -26.60
CA PRO A 248 -16.55 -16.60 -27.48
C PRO A 248 -16.60 -15.23 -26.81
N ASP A 249 -17.32 -15.11 -25.68
CA ASP A 249 -17.57 -13.85 -24.98
C ASP A 249 -16.55 -13.59 -23.86
N GLY A 250 -15.64 -14.55 -23.58
CA GLY A 250 -14.67 -14.45 -22.49
C GLY A 250 -13.70 -13.27 -22.62
N ASP A 251 -13.34 -12.89 -23.85
CA ASP A 251 -12.42 -11.78 -24.14
C ASP A 251 -13.08 -10.39 -23.95
N GLY A 252 -14.40 -10.33 -23.78
CA GLY A 252 -15.15 -9.08 -23.57
C GLY A 252 -15.16 -8.58 -22.13
N TYR A 253 -14.65 -9.37 -21.18
CA TYR A 253 -14.61 -8.99 -19.77
C TYR A 253 -13.29 -8.26 -19.43
N ASP A 254 -13.37 -7.19 -18.64
CA ASP A 254 -12.20 -6.49 -18.07
C ASP A 254 -11.56 -7.30 -16.92
N ILE A 255 -11.09 -8.50 -17.26
CA ILE A 255 -10.44 -9.45 -16.33
C ILE A 255 -8.92 -9.53 -16.57
N GLY A 256 -8.40 -8.70 -17.48
CA GLY A 256 -7.00 -8.73 -17.88
C GLY A 256 -6.67 -9.92 -18.78
N PHE A 257 -5.75 -10.77 -18.33
CA PHE A 257 -5.28 -11.91 -19.11
C PHE A 257 -6.31 -13.05 -19.16
N ASN A 258 -6.94 -13.27 -20.32
CA ASN A 258 -7.95 -14.32 -20.53
C ASN A 258 -7.36 -15.61 -21.11
N GLY A 259 -6.28 -16.12 -20.52
CA GLY A 259 -5.66 -17.39 -20.92
C GLY A 259 -4.62 -17.27 -22.05
N LEU A 260 -3.99 -18.39 -22.40
CA LEU A 260 -2.87 -18.47 -23.34
C LEU A 260 -3.26 -18.11 -24.77
N SER A 261 -4.57 -18.11 -25.09
CA SER A 261 -5.06 -17.71 -26.42
C SER A 261 -4.75 -16.26 -26.78
N SER A 262 -4.55 -15.38 -25.80
CA SER A 262 -4.27 -13.96 -26.04
C SER A 262 -2.80 -13.64 -26.33
N VAL A 263 -1.90 -14.63 -26.24
CA VAL A 263 -0.46 -14.44 -26.50
C VAL A 263 -0.22 -14.42 -28.01
N SER A 264 0.48 -13.39 -28.51
CA SER A 264 0.80 -13.24 -29.94
C SER A 264 1.80 -14.29 -30.41
N GLU A 265 1.72 -14.65 -31.70
CA GLU A 265 2.64 -15.62 -32.31
C GLU A 265 4.09 -15.15 -32.30
N ASP A 266 4.34 -13.84 -32.42
CA ASP A 266 5.69 -13.26 -32.37
C ASP A 266 6.40 -13.61 -31.05
N ILE A 267 5.68 -13.51 -29.92
CA ILE A 267 6.21 -13.87 -28.59
C ILE A 267 6.43 -15.38 -28.48
N LYS A 268 5.55 -16.20 -29.07
CA LYS A 268 5.71 -17.67 -29.07
C LYS A 268 6.94 -18.11 -29.84
N ASN A 269 7.29 -17.40 -30.92
CA ASN A 269 8.47 -17.70 -31.73
C ASN A 269 9.79 -17.39 -31.02
N GLU A 270 9.78 -16.55 -29.97
CA GLU A 270 10.97 -16.28 -29.14
C GLU A 270 11.24 -17.39 -28.11
N LEU A 271 10.28 -18.29 -27.85
CA LEU A 271 10.43 -19.36 -26.87
C LEU A 271 11.36 -20.47 -27.37
N PRO A 272 12.18 -21.07 -26.49
CA PRO A 272 12.89 -22.31 -26.78
C PRO A 272 11.92 -23.42 -27.21
N GLU A 273 12.37 -24.34 -28.06
CA GLU A 273 11.53 -25.38 -28.68
C GLU A 273 10.78 -26.23 -27.64
N GLU A 274 11.44 -26.60 -26.54
CA GLU A 274 10.82 -27.36 -25.44
C GLU A 274 9.68 -26.57 -24.78
N CYS A 275 9.90 -25.29 -24.48
CA CYS A 275 8.91 -24.41 -23.87
C CYS A 275 7.75 -24.12 -24.82
N ARG A 276 8.04 -23.96 -26.13
CA ARG A 276 7.03 -23.75 -27.16
C ARG A 276 6.10 -24.95 -27.28
N ARG A 277 6.64 -26.17 -27.31
CA ARG A 277 5.84 -27.40 -27.34
C ARG A 277 4.93 -27.52 -26.11
N ALA A 278 5.47 -27.25 -24.92
CA ALA A 278 4.67 -27.27 -23.69
C ALA A 278 3.57 -26.20 -23.70
N PHE A 279 3.87 -25.02 -24.24
CA PHE A 279 2.91 -23.93 -24.42
C PHE A 279 1.77 -24.33 -25.37
N GLU A 280 2.09 -24.90 -26.53
CA GLU A 280 1.11 -25.34 -27.52
C GLU A 280 0.20 -26.43 -26.96
N GLU A 281 0.76 -27.41 -26.23
CA GLU A 281 -0.02 -28.45 -25.57
C GLU A 281 -0.95 -27.89 -24.47
N ALA A 282 -0.51 -26.87 -23.72
CA ALA A 282 -1.36 -26.18 -22.74
C ALA A 282 -2.48 -25.36 -23.42
N LEU A 283 -2.14 -24.69 -24.53
CA LEU A 283 -3.08 -23.92 -25.34
C LEU A 283 -4.15 -24.80 -25.98
N GLU A 284 -3.79 -26.00 -26.45
CA GLU A 284 -4.76 -26.96 -26.99
C GLU A 284 -5.77 -27.40 -25.93
N ARG A 285 -5.32 -27.71 -24.71
CA ARG A 285 -6.22 -28.05 -23.60
C ARG A 285 -7.14 -26.89 -23.23
N GLU A 286 -6.62 -25.66 -23.20
CA GLU A 286 -7.43 -24.46 -22.97
C GLU A 286 -8.47 -24.29 -24.06
N LYS A 287 -8.09 -24.38 -25.34
CA LYS A 287 -9.02 -24.29 -26.48
C LYS A 287 -10.08 -25.39 -26.43
N ALA A 288 -9.70 -26.62 -26.07
CA ALA A 288 -10.63 -27.72 -25.91
C ALA A 288 -11.64 -27.46 -24.78
N TRP A 289 -11.21 -26.87 -23.66
CA TRP A 289 -12.12 -26.44 -22.59
C TRP A 289 -13.05 -25.32 -23.08
N LYS A 290 -12.49 -24.23 -23.60
CA LYS A 290 -13.25 -23.06 -24.05
C LYS A 290 -14.25 -23.40 -25.16
N GLY A 291 -13.87 -24.28 -26.07
CA GLY A 291 -14.69 -24.74 -27.19
C GLY A 291 -15.91 -25.59 -26.79
N ARG A 292 -15.97 -26.10 -25.54
CA ARG A 292 -17.18 -26.78 -25.03
C ARG A 292 -18.34 -25.82 -24.75
N TRP A 293 -18.09 -24.51 -24.78
CA TRP A 293 -19.05 -23.48 -24.42
C TRP A 293 -19.25 -22.56 -25.63
N GLY A 294 -20.47 -22.57 -26.17
CA GLY A 294 -20.86 -21.72 -27.29
C GLY A 294 -21.47 -20.39 -26.83
N ARG A 295 -22.10 -19.68 -27.76
CA ARG A 295 -22.86 -18.46 -27.45
C ARG A 295 -24.12 -18.78 -26.64
N GLU A 296 -24.69 -17.76 -26.00
CA GLU A 296 -25.96 -17.89 -25.26
C GLU A 296 -27.11 -18.48 -26.14
N ALA A 297 -27.15 -18.12 -27.42
CA ALA A 297 -28.16 -18.65 -28.35
C ALA A 297 -28.01 -20.17 -28.60
N GLU A 298 -26.79 -20.68 -28.66
CA GLU A 298 -26.47 -22.07 -28.99
C GLU A 298 -26.49 -22.95 -27.74
N SER A 299 -25.75 -22.54 -26.69
CA SER A 299 -25.60 -23.31 -25.46
C SER A 299 -26.74 -23.06 -24.47
N GLY A 300 -27.20 -21.82 -24.34
CA GLY A 300 -28.27 -21.44 -23.42
C GLY A 300 -29.67 -21.84 -23.90
N CYS A 301 -29.79 -22.37 -25.11
CA CYS A 301 -31.07 -22.71 -25.77
C CYS A 301 -32.13 -21.61 -25.63
N ARG A 302 -31.69 -20.34 -25.61
CA ARG A 302 -32.58 -19.20 -25.42
C ARG A 302 -33.40 -19.01 -26.69
N GLY A 303 -34.67 -19.42 -26.63
CA GLY A 303 -35.60 -19.29 -27.75
C GLY A 303 -36.01 -17.85 -28.05
N VAL A 304 -36.57 -17.63 -29.24
CA VAL A 304 -37.28 -16.38 -29.58
C VAL A 304 -38.53 -16.31 -28.70
N VAL A 305 -38.62 -15.29 -27.84
CA VAL A 305 -39.87 -15.01 -27.13
C VAL A 305 -40.87 -14.54 -28.19
N ARG A 306 -41.88 -15.35 -28.52
CA ARG A 306 -43.05 -14.89 -29.28
C ARG A 306 -43.88 -13.97 -28.39
N VAL A 307 -43.46 -12.71 -28.26
CA VAL A 307 -44.31 -11.63 -27.76
C VAL A 307 -45.13 -11.12 -28.93
N ASP A 308 -46.08 -11.92 -29.38
CA ASP A 308 -47.23 -11.37 -30.10
C ASP A 308 -48.41 -12.34 -29.97
N LYS A 309 -49.30 -12.04 -29.02
CA LYS A 309 -50.70 -12.41 -29.19
C LYS A 309 -51.23 -11.47 -30.26
N GLY A 310 -51.01 -11.84 -31.53
CA GLY A 310 -51.78 -11.29 -32.62
C GLY A 310 -53.25 -11.50 -32.26
N PHE A 311 -53.96 -10.40 -32.05
CA PHE A 311 -55.39 -10.39 -31.79
C PHE A 311 -56.09 -11.28 -32.81
N VAL A 312 -56.90 -12.22 -32.32
CA VAL A 312 -57.94 -12.84 -33.14
C VAL A 312 -58.95 -11.72 -33.40
N MET A 313 -58.94 -11.20 -34.63
CA MET A 313 -60.07 -10.45 -35.19
C MET A 313 -61.04 -11.43 -35.83
#